data_AF-A0A9D4K693-F1
#
_entry.id   AF-A0A9D4K693-F1
#
_cell.length_a   1.000
_cell.length_b   1.000
_cell.length_c   1.000
_cell.angle_alpha   90.00
_cell.angle_beta   90.00
_cell.angle_gamma   90.00
#
_symmetry.space_group_name_H-M   'P 1'
#
loop_
_entity.id
_entity.type
_entity.pdbx_description
1 polymer ?
#
loop_
_entity_poly.entity_id
_entity_poly.type
_entity_poly.pdbx_seq_one_letter_code
_entity_poly.pdbx_strand_id
1 'polypeptide(L)' 'RNIQRENASLRQLVLSRICLSRERRVVFQPCGHLGICEICLPKTRVCPACELRVASRVVLER' A
#
# COMPACT_ATOMS: atom_id res chain seq x y z
N ARG A 1 17.12 -19.60 12.90
CA ARG A 1 15.84 -20.01 12.26
C ARG A 1 15.52 -19.04 11.13
N ASN A 2 15.82 -19.41 9.88
CA ASN A 2 15.68 -18.56 8.70
C ASN A 2 14.20 -18.24 8.39
N ILE A 3 13.34 -19.25 8.51
CA ILE A 3 11.90 -19.20 8.19
C ILE A 3 11.15 -18.06 8.91
N GLN A 4 11.45 -17.79 10.19
CA GLN A 4 10.75 -16.73 10.93
C GLN A 4 11.14 -15.33 10.44
N ARG A 5 12.40 -15.14 10.03
CA ARG A 5 12.86 -13.88 9.42
C ARG A 5 12.24 -13.72 8.03
N GLU A 6 12.21 -14.78 7.25
CA GLU A 6 11.64 -14.77 5.90
C GLU A 6 10.14 -14.50 5.92
N ASN A 7 9.39 -15.14 6.82
CA ASN A 7 7.98 -14.83 7.05
C ASN A 7 7.74 -13.38 7.46
N ALA A 8 8.60 -12.81 8.31
CA ALA A 8 8.50 -11.41 8.70
C ALA A 8 8.74 -10.46 7.50
N SER A 9 9.72 -10.78 6.64
CA SER A 9 10.00 -10.04 5.41
C SER A 9 8.86 -10.13 4.39
N LEU A 10 8.30 -11.32 4.17
CA LEU A 10 7.18 -11.52 3.25
C LEU A 10 5.93 -10.73 3.68
N ARG A 11 5.68 -10.59 4.98
CA ARG A 11 4.58 -9.75 5.49
C ARG A 11 4.71 -8.28 5.06
N GLN A 12 5.93 -7.74 4.94
CA GLN A 12 6.13 -6.37 4.47
C GLN A 12 5.67 -6.16 3.03
N LEU A 13 5.60 -7.23 2.22
CA LEU A 13 5.12 -7.17 0.84
C LEU A 13 3.62 -6.95 0.73
N VAL A 14 2.82 -7.10 1.79
CA VAL A 14 1.36 -6.87 1.77
C VAL A 14 0.92 -5.66 2.58
N LEU A 15 1.78 -5.11 3.43
CA LEU A 15 1.44 -4.02 4.35
C LEU A 15 1.56 -2.64 3.68
N SER A 16 0.67 -1.74 4.07
CA SER A 16 0.65 -0.33 3.67
C SER A 16 2.01 0.31 3.83
N ARG A 17 2.50 0.98 2.77
CA ARG A 17 3.81 1.67 2.79
C ARG A 17 3.87 2.87 3.75
N ILE A 18 2.74 3.27 4.33
CA ILE A 18 2.67 4.41 5.26
C ILE A 18 2.65 3.92 6.71
N CYS A 19 1.65 3.15 7.11
CA CYS A 19 1.53 2.74 8.51
C CYS A 19 2.24 1.42 8.85
N LEU A 20 2.66 0.64 7.84
CA LEU A 20 3.30 -0.67 7.99
C LEU A 20 2.54 -1.64 8.91
N SER A 21 1.23 -1.44 9.09
CA SER A 21 0.42 -2.15 10.11
C SER A 21 -0.85 -2.79 9.53
N ARG A 22 -1.31 -2.33 8.37
CA ARG A 22 -2.56 -2.80 7.72
C ARG A 22 -2.28 -3.15 6.28
N GLU A 23 -3.01 -4.11 5.73
CA GLU A 23 -2.90 -4.52 4.33
C GLU A 23 -3.17 -3.38 3.36
N ARG A 24 -2.55 -3.44 2.18
CA ARG A 24 -2.83 -2.53 1.08
C ARG A 24 -4.21 -2.84 0.52
N ARG A 25 -5.02 -1.79 0.34
CA ARG A 25 -6.41 -1.83 -0.13
C ARG A 25 -6.69 -0.80 -1.22
N VAL A 26 -5.78 0.14 -1.46
CA VAL A 26 -6.02 1.26 -2.38
C VAL A 26 -5.09 1.21 -3.60
N VAL A 27 -5.71 1.20 -4.79
CA VAL A 27 -5.06 1.39 -6.08
C VAL A 27 -5.09 2.88 -6.46
N PHE A 28 -3.93 3.42 -6.83
CA PHE A 28 -3.80 4.80 -7.29
C PHE A 28 -3.90 4.89 -8.81
N GLN A 29 -4.72 5.79 -9.34
CA GLN A 29 -4.76 6.09 -10.78
C GLN A 29 -4.06 7.43 -11.08
N PRO A 30 -3.39 7.57 -12.23
CA PRO A 30 -3.35 6.61 -13.33
C PRO A 30 -2.28 5.51 -13.21
N CYS A 31 -1.40 5.53 -12.19
CA CYS A 31 -0.25 4.62 -12.16
C CYS A 31 -0.54 3.15 -11.86
N GLY A 32 -1.73 2.80 -11.36
CA GLY A 32 -2.16 1.42 -11.08
C GLY A 32 -1.53 0.77 -9.84
N HIS A 33 -0.66 1.45 -9.08
CA HIS A 33 -0.02 0.84 -7.92
C HIS A 33 -0.97 0.66 -6.73
N LEU A 34 -1.01 -0.55 -6.18
CA LEU A 34 -1.61 -0.88 -4.89
C LEU A 34 -0.63 -0.56 -3.75
N GLY A 35 -0.89 0.49 -2.96
CA GLY A 35 0.16 1.07 -2.11
C GLY A 35 -0.14 1.19 -0.62
N ILE A 36 -1.40 1.44 -0.24
CA ILE A 36 -1.75 1.86 1.12
C ILE A 36 -3.05 1.22 1.60
N CYS A 37 -3.29 1.29 2.91
CA CYS A 37 -4.57 0.95 3.51
C CYS A 37 -5.55 2.14 3.47
N GLU A 38 -6.83 1.88 3.70
CA GLU A 38 -7.91 2.87 3.71
C GLU A 38 -7.71 3.98 4.75
N ILE A 39 -7.13 3.67 5.91
CA ILE A 39 -6.87 4.65 6.97
C ILE A 39 -5.81 5.68 6.56
N CYS A 40 -4.84 5.27 5.73
CA CYS A 40 -3.80 6.17 5.25
C CYS A 40 -4.27 7.02 4.07
N LEU A 41 -5.37 6.65 3.40
CA LEU A 41 -5.85 7.25 2.17
C LEU A 41 -6.05 8.77 2.21
N PRO A 42 -6.69 9.36 3.25
CA PRO A 42 -6.96 10.80 3.26
C PRO A 42 -5.69 11.66 3.25
N LYS A 43 -4.54 11.07 3.63
CA LYS A 43 -3.25 11.79 3.74
C LYS A 43 -2.42 11.73 2.46
N THR A 44 -2.92 11.12 1.37
CA THR A 44 -2.09 10.79 0.20
C THR A 44 -2.53 11.51 -1.08
N ARG A 45 -1.65 12.37 -1.62
CA ARG A 45 -1.86 13.12 -2.88
C ARG A 45 -1.01 12.62 -4.05
N VAL A 46 0.04 11.86 -3.75
CA VAL A 46 0.96 11.23 -4.72
C VAL A 46 1.09 9.74 -4.40
N CYS A 47 1.33 8.92 -5.41
CA CYS A 47 1.55 7.49 -5.21
C CYS A 47 2.86 7.25 -4.44
N PRO A 48 2.88 6.56 -3.28
CA PRO A 48 4.12 6.28 -2.54
C PRO A 48 5.08 5.31 -3.26
N ALA A 49 4.69 4.76 -4.41
CA ALA A 49 5.50 3.84 -5.20
C ALA A 49 6.36 4.53 -6.25
N CYS A 50 5.78 5.53 -6.90
CA CYS A 50 6.33 6.15 -8.10
C CYS A 50 6.20 7.67 -8.10
N GLU A 51 5.72 8.25 -7.01
CA GLU A 51 5.56 9.70 -6.78
C GLU A 51 4.62 10.42 -7.76
N LEU A 52 3.97 9.69 -8.67
CA LEU A 52 3.00 10.24 -9.60
C LEU A 52 1.80 10.84 -8.86
N ARG A 53 1.35 12.03 -9.29
CA ARG A 53 0.13 12.67 -8.77
C ARG A 53 -1.08 11.76 -8.96
N VAL A 54 -1.86 11.62 -7.91
CA VAL A 54 -3.06 10.77 -7.90
C VAL A 54 -4.25 11.55 -8.42
N ALA A 55 -4.88 11.06 -9.48
CA ALA A 55 -6.11 11.64 -10.03
C ALA A 55 -7.35 11.05 -9.35
N SER A 56 -7.40 9.74 -9.21
CA SER A 56 -8.47 9.00 -8.54
C SER A 56 -7.90 7.81 -7.78
N ARG A 57 -8.72 7.24 -6.88
CA ARG A 57 -8.35 6.09 -6.05
C ARG A 57 -9.47 5.08 -6.11
N VAL A 58 -9.09 3.81 -6.19
CA VAL A 58 -10.02 2.69 -6.10
C VAL A 58 -9.69 1.93 -4.82
N VAL A 59 -10.68 1.82 -3.93
CA VAL A 59 -10.59 0.98 -2.74
C VAL A 59 -11.09 -0.40 -3.13
N LEU A 60 -10.28 -1.43 -2.88
CA LEU A 60 -10.64 -2.81 -3.11
C LEU A 60 -11.50 -3.30 -1.94
N GLU A 61 -12.78 -3.51 -2.21
CA GLU A 61 -13.66 -4.29 -1.33
C GLU A 61 -13.29 -5.77 -1.47
N ARG A 62 -13.48 -6.56 -0.40
CA ARG A 62 -13.10 -7.98 -0.38
C ARG A 62 -13.82 -8.78 -1.46
#